data_AF-A0A1F9DQU3-F1
#
_entry.id   AF-A0A1F9DQU3-F1
#
_cell.length_a   1.000
_cell.length_b   1.000
_cell.length_c   1.000
_cell.angle_alpha   90.00
_cell.angle_beta   90.00
_cell.angle_gamma   90.00
#
_symmetry.space_group_name_H-M   'P 1'
#
loop_
_entity.id
_entity.type
_entity.pdbx_description
1 polymer ?
#
loop_
_entity_poly.entity_id
_entity_poly.type
_entity_poly.pdbx_seq_one_letter_code
_entity_poly.pdbx_strand_id
1 'polypeptide(L)' 'MASLDPVAIDQASVDIVNRQAPLDNSCLGGRNMVDDKFRGIHPEIDWSIQLGYAEEIGLGNRNYELITI' A
#
# COMPACT_ATOMS: atom_id res chain seq x y z
N MET A 1 2.31 7.58 11.52
CA MET A 1 1.35 8.23 10.60
C MET A 1 -0.03 8.20 11.24
N ALA A 2 -0.88 9.17 10.96
CA ALA A 2 -2.25 9.21 11.45
C ALA A 2 -3.14 9.93 10.43
N SER A 3 -4.39 9.46 10.27
CA SER A 3 -5.45 10.11 9.48
C SER A 3 -6.80 9.80 10.11
N LEU A 4 -7.79 10.67 9.89
CA LEU A 4 -9.21 10.39 10.17
C LEU A 4 -9.92 9.75 8.98
N ASP A 5 -9.31 9.81 7.79
CA ASP A 5 -9.79 9.12 6.60
C ASP A 5 -9.17 7.72 6.55
N PRO A 6 -9.99 6.65 6.69
CA PRO A 6 -9.50 5.27 6.74
C PRO A 6 -8.96 4.78 5.40
N VAL A 7 -9.44 5.31 4.26
CA VAL A 7 -8.95 4.92 2.93
C VAL A 7 -7.61 5.59 2.67
N ALA A 8 -7.46 6.86 3.03
CA ALA A 8 -6.24 7.62 2.83
C ALA A 8 -5.05 7.04 3.61
N ILE A 9 -5.25 6.65 4.87
CA ILE A 9 -4.17 6.08 5.70
C ILE A 9 -3.70 4.72 5.20
N ASP A 10 -4.63 3.89 4.71
CA ASP A 10 -4.30 2.57 4.21
C ASP A 10 -3.61 2.65 2.84
N GLN A 11 -4.09 3.53 1.96
CA GLN A 11 -3.39 3.86 0.71
C GLN A 11 -1.95 4.35 0.97
N ALA A 12 -1.78 5.29 1.90
CA ALA A 12 -0.46 5.82 2.25
C ALA A 12 0.47 4.72 2.82
N SER A 13 -0.09 3.77 3.58
CA SER A 13 0.66 2.65 4.15
C SER A 13 1.17 1.72 3.05
N VAL A 14 0.32 1.37 2.07
CA VAL A 14 0.70 0.56 0.91
C VAL A 14 1.81 1.23 0.10
N ASP A 15 1.67 2.52 -0.19
CA ASP A 15 2.66 3.26 -0.98
C ASP A 15 4.02 3.30 -0.28
N ILE A 16 4.05 3.48 1.04
CA ILE A 16 5.30 3.51 1.81
C ILE A 16 5.97 2.14 1.78
N VAL A 17 5.22 1.05 1.95
CA VAL A 17 5.76 -0.32 1.83
C VAL A 17 6.35 -0.52 0.43
N ASN A 18 5.63 -0.13 -0.62
CA ASN A 18 6.10 -0.25 -2.01
C ASN A 18 7.34 0.61 -2.32
N ARG A 19 7.58 1.70 -1.58
CA ARG A 19 8.80 2.52 -1.69
C ARG A 19 10.04 1.95 -0.97
N GLN A 20 9.89 0.99 -0.04
CA GLN A 20 11.04 0.41 0.67
C GLN A 20 11.85 -0.57 -0.17
N ALA A 21 13.07 -0.90 0.24
CA ALA A 21 13.77 -2.06 -0.31
C ALA A 21 13.17 -3.36 0.27
N PRO A 22 13.09 -4.47 -0.51
CA PRO A 22 12.83 -5.79 0.04
C PRO A 22 13.88 -6.18 1.09
N LEU A 23 13.45 -6.81 2.17
CA LEU A 23 14.37 -7.33 3.19
C LEU A 23 14.89 -8.70 2.78
N ASP A 24 16.20 -8.95 2.96
CA ASP A 24 16.85 -10.19 2.56
C ASP A 24 16.25 -11.44 3.24
N ASN A 25 15.74 -11.30 4.46
CA ASN A 25 15.12 -12.36 5.24
C ASN A 25 13.58 -12.41 5.12
N SER A 26 13.01 -11.87 4.04
CA SER A 26 11.56 -11.88 3.77
C SER A 26 11.18 -12.80 2.61
N CYS A 27 9.88 -12.91 2.31
CA CYS A 27 9.37 -13.61 1.13
C CYS A 27 9.89 -13.03 -0.21
N LEU A 28 10.44 -11.82 -0.19
CA LEU A 28 11.04 -11.14 -1.35
C LEU A 28 12.58 -11.10 -1.28
N GLY A 29 13.21 -11.87 -0.39
CA GLY A 29 14.67 -11.92 -0.26
C GLY A 29 15.36 -12.25 -1.57
N GLY A 30 16.45 -11.52 -1.88
CA GLY A 30 17.21 -11.66 -3.12
C GLY A 30 16.52 -11.13 -4.37
N ARG A 31 15.29 -10.60 -4.28
CA ARG A 31 14.61 -9.92 -5.39
C ARG A 31 14.90 -8.43 -5.29
N ASN A 32 15.71 -7.94 -6.21
CA ASN A 32 15.92 -6.51 -6.37
C ASN A 32 14.82 -5.91 -7.27
N MET A 33 14.34 -4.71 -6.93
CA MET A 33 13.35 -3.96 -7.73
C MET A 33 11.99 -4.65 -7.88
N VAL A 34 11.26 -4.76 -6.76
CA VAL A 34 9.84 -5.17 -6.75
C VAL A 34 8.98 -3.93 -6.51
N ASP A 35 8.35 -3.42 -7.58
CA ASP A 35 7.55 -2.18 -7.55
C ASP A 35 6.32 -2.31 -6.63
N ASP A 36 5.57 -3.41 -6.79
CA ASP A 36 4.45 -3.77 -5.92
C ASP A 36 4.81 -5.02 -5.12
N LYS A 37 5.13 -4.83 -3.84
CA LYS A 37 5.55 -5.92 -2.95
C LYS A 37 4.41 -6.86 -2.63
N PHE A 38 3.17 -6.37 -2.57
CA PHE A 38 2.01 -7.18 -2.28
C PHE A 38 1.76 -8.16 -3.41
N ARG A 39 1.75 -7.68 -4.66
CA ARG A 39 1.69 -8.55 -5.85
C ARG A 39 2.94 -9.39 -6.04
N GLY A 40 4.10 -8.91 -5.61
CA GLY A 40 5.34 -9.70 -5.64
C GLY A 40 5.28 -10.98 -4.79
N ILE A 41 4.47 -10.98 -3.72
CA ILE A 41 4.23 -12.14 -2.84
C ILE A 41 2.97 -12.90 -3.27
N HIS A 42 1.90 -12.18 -3.62
CA HIS A 42 0.60 -12.75 -4.01
C HIS A 42 0.16 -12.21 -5.38
N PRO A 43 0.67 -12.78 -6.51
CA PRO A 43 0.43 -12.24 -7.85
C PRO A 43 -1.05 -12.21 -8.26
N GLU A 44 -1.83 -13.18 -7.77
CA GLU A 44 -3.24 -13.36 -8.09
C GLU A 44 -4.17 -12.42 -7.30
N ILE A 45 -3.66 -11.68 -6.30
CA ILE A 45 -4.45 -10.81 -5.44
C ILE A 45 -4.17 -9.36 -5.78
N ASP A 46 -5.20 -8.65 -6.26
CA ASP A 46 -5.17 -7.21 -6.43
C ASP A 46 -5.68 -6.51 -5.16
N TRP A 47 -4.74 -6.03 -4.34
CA TRP A 47 -5.06 -5.29 -3.11
C TRP A 47 -5.83 -4.00 -3.40
N SER A 48 -5.68 -3.41 -4.60
CA SER A 48 -6.26 -2.11 -4.92
C SER A 48 -7.78 -2.16 -5.03
N ILE A 49 -8.37 -3.34 -5.26
CA ILE A 49 -9.82 -3.53 -5.35
C ILE A 49 -10.51 -3.14 -4.04
N GLN A 50 -9.98 -3.56 -2.89
CA GLN A 50 -10.59 -3.27 -1.59
C GLN A 50 -10.66 -1.75 -1.33
N LEU A 51 -9.57 -1.03 -1.62
CA LEU A 51 -9.52 0.42 -1.44
C LEU A 51 -10.38 1.17 -2.46
N GLY A 52 -10.47 0.67 -3.70
CA GLY A 52 -11.35 1.24 -4.72
C GLY A 52 -12.81 1.13 -4.32
N TYR A 53 -13.22 -0.05 -3.84
CA TYR A 53 -14.59 -0.26 -3.37
C TYR A 53 -14.89 0.54 -2.09
N ALA A 54 -13.94 0.65 -1.16
CA ALA A 54 -14.11 1.48 0.05
C ALA A 54 -14.35 2.96 -0.28
N GLU A 55 -13.63 3.49 -1.29
CA GLU A 55 -13.88 4.84 -1.82
C GLU A 55 -15.25 4.94 -2.50
N GLU A 56 -15.63 3.94 -3.30
CA GLU A 56 -16.94 3.88 -3.99
C GLU A 56 -18.13 3.96 -3.03
N ILE A 57 -18.04 3.26 -1.89
CA ILE A 57 -19.11 3.27 -0.87
C ILE A 57 -19.00 4.46 0.11
N GLY A 58 -18.04 5.37 -0.09
CA GLY A 58 -17.93 6.61 0.67
C GLY A 58 -17.24 6.49 2.03
N LEU A 59 -16.37 5.50 2.24
CA LEU A 59 -15.61 5.38 3.50
C LEU A 59 -14.44 6.39 3.62
N GLY A 60 -14.01 6.99 2.50
CA GLY A 60 -12.87 7.89 2.47
C GLY A 60 -12.35 8.11 1.05
N ASN A 61 -11.19 8.72 0.92
CA ASN A 61 -10.55 9.00 -0.36
C ASN A 61 -9.17 8.36 -0.47
N ARG A 62 -8.81 7.91 -1.68
CA ARG A 62 -7.47 7.37 -1.93
C ARG A 62 -6.40 8.45 -2.05
N ASN A 63 -6.77 9.68 -2.39
CA ASN A 63 -5.80 10.78 -2.41
C ASN A 63 -5.46 11.20 -0.99
N TYR A 64 -4.18 11.46 -0.75
CA TYR A 64 -3.68 11.91 0.52
C TYR A 64 -2.48 12.82 0.32
N GLU A 65 -2.20 13.64 1.33
CA GLU A 65 -0.96 14.39 1.45
C GLU A 65 -0.17 13.85 2.64
N LEU A 66 1.12 13.56 2.42
CA LEU A 66 2.00 13.08 3.49
C LEU A 66 2.68 14.26 4.17
N ILE A 67 2.24 14.60 5.38
CA ILE A 67 2.86 15.63 6.22
C ILE A 67 3.92 14.96 7.11
N THR A 68 5.17 15.41 6.99
CA THR A 68 6.29 14.95 7.84
C THR A 68 6.45 15.90 9.02
N ILE A 69 6.56 15.35 10.24
CA ILE A 69 6.76 16.08 11.50
C ILE A 69 8.13 15.71 12.06
#